data_AF-A0A535NQP9-F1
#
_entry.id   AF-A0A535NQP9-F1
#
_cell.length_a   1.000
_cell.length_b   1.000
_cell.length_c   1.000
_cell.angle_alpha   90.00
_cell.angle_beta   90.00
_cell.angle_gamma   90.00
#
_symmetry.space_group_name_H-M   'P 1'
#
loop_
_entity.id
_entity.type
_entity.pdbx_description
1 polymer ?
#
loop_
_entity_poly.entity_id
_entity_poly.type
_entity_poly.pdbx_seq_one_letter_code
_entity_poly.pdbx_strand_id
1 'polypeptide(L)'
;MADHRPPQAVAKRTVPTTLHRELRFCAVCASSRPLGDFALNAAGTPSYECLGCVRIGIPIFVQQVHLHVMRVRKQVATMQQTLHRV
;
A
#
# COMPACT_ATOMS: atom_id res chain seq x y z
N MET A 1 -5.71 -14.60 -68.75
CA MET A 1 -5.81 -15.61 -67.68
C MET A 1 -5.72 -14.87 -66.37
N ALA A 2 -6.74 -14.96 -65.52
CA ALA A 2 -6.83 -14.16 -64.30
C ALA A 2 -6.04 -14.84 -63.17
N ASP A 3 -4.99 -14.16 -62.71
CA ASP A 3 -4.23 -14.52 -61.51
C ASP A 3 -5.10 -14.33 -60.27
N HIS A 4 -5.62 -15.43 -59.73
CA HIS A 4 -6.34 -15.44 -58.46
C HIS A 4 -5.42 -15.97 -57.34
N ARG A 5 -4.58 -15.09 -56.79
CA ARG A 5 -3.86 -15.35 -55.55
C ARG A 5 -4.79 -15.00 -54.38
N PRO A 6 -5.20 -15.94 -53.51
CA PRO A 6 -6.07 -15.61 -52.39
C PRO A 6 -5.32 -14.72 -51.39
N PRO A 7 -5.98 -13.71 -50.80
CA PRO A 7 -5.36 -12.82 -49.84
C PRO A 7 -4.95 -13.61 -48.59
N GLN A 8 -3.67 -13.50 -48.23
CA GLN A 8 -3.13 -14.04 -46.98
C GLN A 8 -3.95 -13.48 -45.81
N ALA A 9 -4.60 -14.38 -45.07
CA ALA A 9 -5.26 -14.05 -43.83
C ALA A 9 -4.20 -13.54 -42.85
N VAL A 10 -4.12 -12.22 -42.69
CA VAL A 10 -3.36 -11.59 -41.62
C VAL A 10 -4.01 -12.01 -40.32
N ALA A 11 -3.40 -12.97 -39.63
CA ALA A 11 -3.79 -13.30 -38.27
C ALA A 11 -3.66 -12.02 -37.44
N LYS A 12 -4.81 -11.37 -37.16
CA LYS A 12 -4.90 -10.35 -36.12
C LYS A 12 -4.47 -11.05 -34.84
N ARG A 13 -3.21 -10.84 -34.44
CA ARG A 13 -2.77 -11.12 -33.07
C ARG A 13 -3.63 -10.23 -32.18
N THR A 14 -4.72 -10.77 -31.68
CA THR A 14 -5.42 -10.25 -30.52
C THR A 14 -4.42 -10.35 -29.37
N VAL A 15 -3.72 -9.25 -29.11
CA VAL A 15 -3.01 -9.07 -27.84
C VAL A 15 -4.03 -9.39 -26.75
N PRO A 16 -3.77 -10.32 -25.81
CA PRO A 16 -4.71 -10.61 -24.75
C PRO A 16 -4.99 -9.29 -24.00
N THR A 17 -6.20 -8.76 -24.15
CA THR A 17 -6.69 -7.57 -23.44
C THR A 17 -6.90 -7.84 -21.95
N THR A 18 -6.63 -9.06 -21.49
CA THR A 18 -6.88 -9.56 -20.13
C THR A 18 -5.81 -9.16 -19.11
N LEU A 19 -4.89 -8.26 -19.44
CA LEU A 19 -3.94 -7.70 -18.48
C LEU A 19 -4.03 -6.18 -18.38
N HIS A 20 -5.23 -5.62 -18.49
CA HIS A 20 -5.52 -4.36 -17.80
C HIS A 20 -5.45 -4.63 -16.29
N ARG A 21 -4.24 -4.58 -15.72
CA ARG A 21 -4.08 -4.50 -14.26
C ARG A 21 -4.76 -3.20 -13.83
N GLU A 22 -5.92 -3.30 -13.21
CA GLU A 22 -6.58 -2.16 -12.58
C GLU A 22 -5.57 -1.51 -11.62
N LEU A 23 -5.34 -0.21 -11.80
CA LEU A 23 -4.44 0.59 -10.97
C LEU A 23 -5.27 1.42 -10.00
N ARG A 24 -4.78 1.55 -8.76
CA ARG A 24 -5.35 2.43 -7.74
C ARG A 24 -4.26 3.32 -7.16
N PHE A 25 -4.63 4.55 -6.85
CA PHE A 25 -3.72 5.52 -6.24
C PHE A 25 -3.55 5.23 -4.75
N CYS A 26 -2.30 5.08 -4.30
CA CYS A 26 -1.96 5.04 -2.88
C CYS A 26 -1.61 6.45 -2.41
N ALA A 27 -2.36 6.98 -1.45
CA ALA A 27 -2.17 8.36 -1.00
C ALA A 27 -1.05 8.54 0.04
N VAL A 28 -0.47 7.45 0.58
CA VAL A 28 0.70 7.53 1.46
C VAL A 28 2.00 7.75 0.67
N CYS A 29 2.20 7.00 -0.42
CA CYS A 29 3.38 7.17 -1.28
C CYS A 29 3.11 7.99 -2.55
N ALA A 30 1.92 8.59 -2.66
CA ALA A 30 1.48 9.39 -3.80
C ALA A 30 1.75 8.73 -5.17
N SER A 31 1.53 7.41 -5.28
CA SER A 31 1.80 6.65 -6.50
C SER A 31 0.69 5.65 -6.84
N SER A 32 0.45 5.44 -8.13
CA SER A 32 -0.47 4.42 -8.64
C SER A 32 0.16 3.03 -8.54
N ARG A 33 -0.57 2.09 -7.95
CA ARG A 33 -0.15 0.70 -7.75
C ARG A 33 -1.21 -0.26 -8.30
N PRO A 34 -0.82 -1.48 -8.71
CA PRO A 34 -1.76 -2.54 -8.99
C PRO A 34 -2.79 -2.71 -7.87
N LEU A 35 -4.06 -2.98 -8.21
CA LEU A 35 -5.11 -3.18 -7.21
C LEU A 35 -4.79 -4.32 -6.23
N GLY A 36 -4.07 -5.34 -6.69
CA GLY A 36 -3.58 -6.45 -5.86
C GLY A 36 -2.54 -6.04 -4.80
N ASP A 37 -1.98 -4.84 -4.89
CA ASP A 37 -1.11 -4.28 -3.86
C ASP A 37 -1.90 -3.56 -2.75
N PHE A 38 -3.22 -3.68 -2.69
CA PHE A 38 -4.07 -3.11 -1.65
C PHE A 38 -4.79 -4.22 -0.88
N ALA A 39 -4.83 -4.10 0.46
CA ALA A 39 -5.68 -4.95 1.27
C ALA A 39 -7.16 -4.62 0.99
N LEU A 40 -8.01 -5.65 0.92
CA LEU A 40 -9.46 -5.49 0.82
C LEU A 40 -10.08 -5.48 2.22
N ASN A 41 -11.08 -4.63 2.45
CA ASN A 41 -11.90 -4.69 3.65
C ASN A 41 -12.97 -5.80 3.54
N ALA A 42 -13.78 -5.99 4.59
CA ALA A 42 -14.85 -7.00 4.60
C ALA A 42 -15.92 -6.80 3.51
N ALA A 43 -16.07 -5.58 2.99
CA ALA A 43 -16.97 -5.26 1.88
C ALA A 43 -16.32 -5.46 0.50
N GLY A 44 -15.07 -5.93 0.43
CA GLY A 44 -14.31 -6.07 -0.81
C GLY A 44 -13.76 -4.75 -1.36
N THR A 45 -13.86 -3.65 -0.60
CA THR A 45 -13.32 -2.35 -1.01
C THR A 45 -11.83 -2.29 -0.70
N PRO A 46 -10.97 -1.93 -1.67
CA PRO A 46 -9.55 -1.77 -1.43
C PRO A 46 -9.26 -0.58 -0.51
N SER A 47 -8.28 -0.79 0.36
CA SER A 47 -7.73 0.21 1.27
C SER A 47 -7.25 1.47 0.55
N TYR A 48 -7.08 2.53 1.33
CA TYR A 48 -6.57 3.83 0.87
C TYR A 48 -5.06 3.82 0.62
N GLU A 49 -4.34 2.92 1.28
CA GLU A 49 -2.89 2.77 1.22
C GLU A 49 -2.49 1.39 0.70
N CYS A 50 -1.39 1.32 -0.04
CA CYS A 50 -0.88 0.06 -0.55
C CYS A 50 -0.19 -0.74 0.57
N LEU A 51 -0.12 -2.07 0.40
CA LEU A 51 0.53 -3.01 1.31
C LEU A 51 1.99 -2.65 1.59
N GLY A 52 2.70 -2.07 0.62
CA GLY A 52 4.05 -1.56 0.81
C GLY A 52 4.12 -0.44 1.86
N CYS A 53 3.20 0.53 1.78
CA CYS A 53 3.09 1.61 2.76
C CYS A 53 2.65 1.09 4.13
N VAL A 54 1.70 0.17 4.19
CA VAL A 54 1.26 -0.46 5.46
C VAL A 54 2.42 -1.13 6.19
N ARG A 55 3.25 -1.90 5.47
CA ARG A 55 4.42 -2.59 6.04
C ARG A 55 5.46 -1.64 6.63
N ILE A 56 5.54 -0.40 6.13
CA ILE A 56 6.47 0.62 6.63
C ILE A 56 5.82 1.44 7.76
N GLY A 57 4.54 1.79 7.61
CA GLY A 57 3.81 2.64 8.55
C GLY A 57 3.63 2.01 9.93
N ILE A 58 3.28 0.72 9.99
CA ILE A 58 3.03 0.03 11.27
C ILE A 58 4.27 0.05 12.18
N PRO A 59 5.48 -0.37 11.74
CA PRO A 59 6.68 -0.30 12.57
C PRO A 59 7.01 1.12 13.05
N ILE A 60 6.88 2.14 12.19
CA ILE A 60 7.15 3.53 12.55
C ILE A 60 6.19 3.99 13.64
N PHE A 61 4.90 3.73 13.48
CA PHE A 61 3.89 4.10 14.46
C PHE A 61 4.14 3.43 15.81
N VAL A 62 4.42 2.12 15.81
CA VAL A 62 4.75 1.37 17.04
C VAL A 62 5.98 1.96 17.73
N GLN A 63 7.02 2.32 16.97
CA GLN A 63 8.21 2.96 17.53
C GLN A 63 7.91 4.33 18.15
N GLN A 64 7.09 5.15 17.50
CA GLN A 64 6.67 6.45 18.04
C GLN A 64 5.90 6.31 19.35
N VAL A 65 4.96 5.36 19.41
CA VAL A 65 4.21 5.05 20.63
C VAL A 65 5.15 4.57 21.74
N HIS A 66 6.09 3.67 21.43
CA HIS A 66 7.07 3.18 22.41
C HIS A 66 7.89 4.32 23.01
N LEU A 67 8.43 5.21 22.16
CA LEU A 67 9.19 6.39 22.61
C LEU A 67 8.34 7.32 23.48
N HIS A 68 7.06 7.51 23.14
CA HIS A 68 6.15 8.32 23.95
C HIS A 68 5.93 7.69 25.33
N VAL A 69 5.65 6.39 25.41
CA VAL A 69 5.49 5.67 26.68
C VAL A 69 6.74 5.79 27.56
N MET A 70 7.93 5.62 26.97
CA MET A 70 9.19 5.76 27.71
C MET A 70 9.39 7.18 28.25
N ARG A 71 9.03 8.21 27.47
CA ARG A 71 9.09 9.61 27.92
C ARG A 71 8.16 9.86 29.10
N VAL A 72 6.90 9.42 29.01
CA VAL A 72 5.90 9.58 30.08
C VAL A 72 6.35 8.85 31.35
N ARG A 73 6.84 7.61 31.23
CA ARG A 73 7.40 6.86 32.37
C ARG A 73 8.52 7.61 33.07
N LYS A 74 9.45 8.20 32.30
CA LYS A 74 10.54 9.00 32.85
C LYS A 74 10.01 10.23 33.61
N GLN A 75 9.04 10.94 33.06
CA GLN A 75 8.42 12.10 33.70
C GLN A 75 7.74 11.73 35.03
N VAL A 76 6.96 10.64 35.03
CA VAL A 76 6.28 10.15 36.24
C VAL A 76 7.31 9.77 37.31
N ALA A 77 8.36 9.02 36.96
CA ALA A 77 9.41 8.64 37.90
C ALA A 77 10.11 9.87 38.51
N THR A 78 10.41 10.90 37.69
CA THR A 78 10.98 12.15 38.21
C THR A 78 10.03 12.89 39.15
N MET A 79 8.72 12.94 38.85
CA MET A 79 7.74 13.58 39.74
C MET A 79 7.63 12.86 41.09
N GLN A 80 7.62 11.52 41.09
CA GLN A 80 7.58 10.73 42.31
C GLN A 80 8.82 10.97 43.19
N GLN A 81 10.01 11.02 42.59
CA GLN A 81 11.24 11.32 43.32
C GLN A 81 11.22 12.72 43.94
N THR A 82 10.69 13.72 43.23
CA THR A 82 10.54 15.08 43.76
C THR A 82 9.54 15.11 44.92
N LEU A 83 8.40 14.42 44.79
CA LEU A 83 7.37 14.35 45.83
C LEU A 83 7.84 13.61 47.10
N HIS A 84 8.76 12.64 46.99
CA HIS A 84 9.29 11.89 48.14
C HIS A 84 10.54 12.52 48.76
N ARG A 85 11.05 13.63 48.21
CA ARG A 85 12.19 14.40 48.76
C ARG A 85 11.78 15.65 49.55
N VAL A 86 10.48 15.97 49.57
CA VAL A 86 9.86 17.02 50.41
C VAL A 86 9.31 16.37 51.67
#